data_AF-W8S022-F1
#
_entry.id   AF-W8S022-F1
#
_cell.length_a   1.000
_cell.length_b   1.000
_cell.length_c   1.000
_cell.angle_alpha   90.00
_cell.angle_beta   90.00
_cell.angle_gamma   90.00
#
_symmetry.space_group_name_H-M   'P 1'
#
loop_
_entity.id
_entity.type
_entity.pdbx_description
1 polymer ?
#
loop_
_entity_poly.entity_id
_entity_poly.type
_entity_poly.pdbx_seq_one_letter_code
_entity_poly.pdbx_strand_id
1 'polypeptide(L)'
;MLSNRMDMETHLYFTFWGLNMLVKGALEKAGLPATYKHMEEQLKKKLGEMKYPTPYDLLKRMKASGLLKIYACSPTMEMLGVKKEDLIPEVDAIAGAAAFLDVASDADITLLI
;
A
#
# COMPACT_ATOMS: atom_id res chain seq x y z
N MET A 1 3.11 -27.50 -6.50
CA MET A 1 2.52 -26.99 -5.24
C MET A 1 2.79 -25.49 -5.07
N LEU A 2 2.17 -24.62 -5.90
CA LEU A 2 2.32 -23.15 -5.79
C LEU A 2 0.96 -22.42 -5.80
N SER A 3 -0.15 -23.10 -5.51
CA SER A 3 -1.51 -22.64 -5.86
C SER A 3 -2.43 -22.30 -4.67
N ASN A 4 -1.95 -21.70 -3.57
CA ASN A 4 -2.84 -21.36 -2.44
C ASN A 4 -2.56 -20.02 -1.73
N ARG A 5 -1.57 -19.23 -2.19
CA ARG A 5 -1.24 -17.93 -1.57
C ARG A 5 -1.85 -16.72 -2.29
N MET A 6 -2.38 -16.91 -3.49
CA MET A 6 -3.03 -15.85 -4.26
C MET A 6 -4.54 -15.73 -3.98
N ASP A 7 -5.09 -16.61 -3.13
CA ASP A 7 -6.51 -16.60 -2.73
C ASP A 7 -6.75 -15.96 -1.36
N MET A 8 -5.72 -15.35 -0.77
CA MET A 8 -5.87 -14.65 0.52
C MET A 8 -6.52 -13.28 0.28
N GLU A 9 -7.71 -13.10 0.83
CA GLU A 9 -8.30 -11.78 0.97
C GLU A 9 -7.35 -10.90 1.79
N THR A 10 -7.01 -9.73 1.24
CA THR A 10 -6.02 -8.83 1.80
C THR A 10 -6.63 -7.46 2.01
N HIS A 11 -6.46 -6.92 3.21
CA HIS A 11 -6.87 -5.57 3.56
C HIS A 11 -5.64 -4.72 3.86
N LEU A 12 -5.44 -3.63 3.12
CA LEU A 12 -4.37 -2.67 3.38
C LEU A 12 -4.95 -1.40 3.97
N TYR A 13 -4.63 -1.13 5.23
CA TYR A 13 -5.02 0.09 5.93
C TYR A 13 -3.85 1.09 5.97
N PHE A 14 -3.94 2.15 5.17
CA PHE A 14 -2.89 3.17 5.09
C PHE A 14 -3.16 4.30 6.08
N THR A 15 -2.25 4.44 7.04
CA THR A 15 -2.28 5.45 8.11
C THR A 15 -0.92 6.12 8.27
N PHE A 16 -0.87 7.26 8.97
CA PHE A 16 0.33 8.09 9.14
C PHE A 16 1.08 8.31 7.80
N TRP A 17 2.41 8.10 7.79
CA TRP A 17 3.25 8.28 6.62
C TRP A 17 2.92 7.32 5.47
N GLY A 18 2.30 6.17 5.77
CA GLY A 18 1.81 5.24 4.75
C GLY A 18 0.77 5.88 3.84
N LEU A 19 -0.11 6.75 4.38
CA LEU A 19 -1.14 7.44 3.60
C LEU A 19 -0.56 8.23 2.42
N ASN A 20 0.64 8.80 2.57
CA ASN A 20 1.29 9.53 1.49
C ASN A 20 1.52 8.68 0.24
N MET A 21 1.65 7.35 0.37
CA MET A 21 1.79 6.45 -0.78
C MET A 21 0.50 6.32 -1.59
N LEU A 22 -0.66 6.64 -1.00
CA LEU A 22 -1.93 6.66 -1.74
C LEU A 22 -2.15 7.96 -2.52
N VAL A 23 -1.33 8.98 -2.34
CA VAL A 23 -1.42 10.22 -3.14
C VAL A 23 -0.96 9.94 -4.57
N LYS A 24 -1.71 10.44 -5.56
CA LYS A 24 -1.42 10.28 -6.99
C LYS A 24 0.04 10.64 -7.31
N GLY A 25 0.77 9.74 -7.95
CA GLY A 25 2.17 9.95 -8.34
C GLY A 25 3.19 9.70 -7.22
N ALA A 26 2.78 9.37 -6.00
CA ALA A 26 3.69 9.16 -4.88
C ALA A 26 4.39 7.80 -4.92
N LEU A 27 3.66 6.73 -5.26
CA LEU A 27 4.21 5.37 -5.37
C LEU A 27 5.27 5.25 -6.48
N GLU A 28 5.14 6.03 -7.55
CA GLU A 28 6.10 6.11 -8.64
C GLU A 28 7.41 6.77 -8.21
N LYS A 29 7.36 7.59 -7.16
CA LYS A 29 8.51 8.27 -6.56
C LYS A 29 9.01 7.58 -5.29
N ALA A 30 8.43 6.45 -4.92
CA ALA A 30 8.81 5.71 -3.73
C ALA A 30 10.29 5.35 -3.77
N GLY A 31 10.93 5.48 -2.61
CA GLY A 31 12.36 5.29 -2.46
C GLY A 31 12.71 4.80 -1.06
N LEU A 32 13.98 4.52 -0.83
CA LEU A 32 14.45 4.11 0.48
C LEU A 32 14.49 5.30 1.44
N PRO A 33 14.21 5.07 2.74
CA PRO A 33 14.33 6.12 3.75
C PRO A 33 15.80 6.57 3.88
N ALA A 34 16.01 7.74 4.50
CA ALA A 34 17.33 8.37 4.61
C ALA A 34 18.43 7.43 5.14
N THR A 35 18.10 6.60 6.13
CA THR A 35 18.97 5.58 6.72
C THR A 35 19.53 4.57 5.70
N TYR A 36 18.78 4.26 4.64
CA TYR A 36 19.16 3.29 3.60
C TYR A 36 19.37 3.94 2.22
N LYS A 37 19.39 5.27 2.13
CA LYS A 37 19.45 5.97 0.84
C LYS A 37 20.68 5.61 0.01
N HIS A 38 21.81 5.34 0.68
CA HIS A 38 23.05 4.90 0.05
C HIS A 38 22.93 3.58 -0.72
N MET A 39 21.90 2.76 -0.46
CA MET A 39 21.64 1.50 -1.14
C MET A 39 20.64 1.62 -2.30
N GLU A 40 19.98 2.77 -2.47
CA GLU A 40 18.81 2.91 -3.35
C GLU A 40 19.15 2.62 -4.82
N GLU A 41 20.26 3.17 -5.32
CA GLU A 41 20.65 2.97 -6.72
C GLU A 41 21.05 1.51 -7.01
N GLN A 42 21.71 0.85 -6.06
CA GLN A 42 22.03 -0.57 -6.19
C GLN A 42 20.74 -1.42 -6.20
N LEU A 43 19.78 -1.11 -5.32
CA LEU A 43 18.49 -1.80 -5.28
C LEU A 43 17.72 -1.60 -6.60
N LYS A 44 17.58 -0.37 -7.08
CA LYS A 44 16.91 -0.06 -8.35
C LYS A 44 17.55 -0.80 -9.52
N LYS A 45 18.88 -0.83 -9.60
CA LYS A 45 19.60 -1.58 -10.64
C LYS A 45 19.24 -3.07 -10.61
N LYS A 46 19.30 -3.71 -9.44
CA LYS A 46 18.97 -5.14 -9.29
C LYS A 46 17.50 -5.43 -9.62
N LEU A 47 16.58 -4.58 -9.17
CA LEU A 47 15.15 -4.71 -9.52
C LEU A 47 14.93 -4.59 -11.03
N GLY A 48 15.64 -3.67 -11.70
CA GLY A 48 15.62 -3.53 -13.15
C GLY A 48 16.15 -4.77 -13.90
N GLU A 49 17.28 -5.33 -13.46
CA GLU A 49 17.85 -6.57 -14.00
C GLU A 49 16.89 -7.76 -13.85
N MET A 50 16.17 -7.82 -12.73
CA MET A 50 15.15 -8.84 -12.45
C MET A 50 13.82 -8.58 -13.16
N LYS A 51 13.67 -7.44 -13.86
CA LYS A 51 12.39 -6.97 -14.41
C LYS A 51 11.27 -6.97 -13.36
N TYR A 52 11.63 -6.63 -12.13
CA TYR A 52 10.70 -6.62 -11.03
C TYR A 52 9.68 -5.48 -11.23
N PRO A 53 8.38 -5.72 -11.06
CA PRO A 53 7.36 -4.70 -11.24
C PRO A 53 7.55 -3.54 -10.26
N THR A 54 7.13 -2.34 -10.67
CA THR A 54 7.11 -1.18 -9.78
C THR A 54 6.11 -1.40 -8.64
N PRO A 55 6.25 -0.68 -7.50
CA PRO A 55 5.27 -0.76 -6.42
C PRO A 55 3.83 -0.47 -6.88
N TYR A 56 3.65 0.52 -7.77
CA TYR A 56 2.32 0.82 -8.29
C TYR A 56 1.79 -0.27 -9.24
N ASP A 57 2.64 -0.87 -10.07
CA ASP A 57 2.23 -2.01 -10.90
C ASP A 57 1.88 -3.24 -10.07
N LEU A 58 2.59 -3.49 -8.97
CA LEU A 58 2.24 -4.53 -8.01
C LEU A 58 0.87 -4.28 -7.39
N LEU A 59 0.63 -3.05 -6.92
CA LEU A 59 -0.65 -2.66 -6.33
C LEU A 59 -1.79 -2.87 -7.34
N LYS A 60 -1.65 -2.41 -8.58
CA LYS A 60 -2.65 -2.63 -9.64
C LYS A 60 -2.89 -4.11 -9.93
N ARG A 61 -1.83 -4.94 -9.99
CA ARG A 61 -1.97 -6.39 -10.19
C ARG A 61 -2.72 -7.05 -9.04
N MET A 62 -2.43 -6.65 -7.79
CA MET A 62 -3.15 -7.14 -6.62
C MET A 62 -4.61 -6.68 -6.64
N LYS A 63 -4.90 -5.41 -7.00
CA LYS A 63 -6.28 -4.93 -7.18
C LYS A 63 -7.04 -5.71 -8.24
N ALA A 64 -6.39 -6.03 -9.37
CA ALA A 64 -6.99 -6.80 -10.46
C ALA A 64 -7.37 -8.24 -10.06
N SER A 65 -6.82 -8.79 -8.97
CA SER A 65 -7.25 -10.09 -8.45
C SER A 65 -8.67 -10.08 -7.86
N GLY A 66 -9.19 -8.90 -7.49
CA GLY A 66 -10.46 -8.74 -6.79
C GLY A 66 -10.40 -9.05 -5.28
N LEU A 67 -9.25 -9.49 -4.77
CA LEU A 67 -9.06 -9.91 -3.38
C LEU A 67 -8.39 -8.85 -2.50
N LEU A 68 -8.08 -7.67 -3.05
CA LEU A 68 -7.42 -6.58 -2.33
C LEU A 68 -8.39 -5.42 -2.08
N LYS A 69 -8.53 -5.05 -0.81
CA LYS A 69 -9.23 -3.85 -0.36
C LYS A 69 -8.27 -2.86 0.29
N ILE A 70 -8.32 -1.61 -0.16
CA ILE A 70 -7.44 -0.52 0.27
C ILE A 70 -8.26 0.53 1.02
N TYR A 71 -7.78 0.88 2.21
CA TYR A 71 -8.41 1.85 3.09
C TYR A 71 -7.46 3.03 3.33
N ALA A 72 -8.00 4.24 3.22
CA ALA A 72 -7.32 5.47 3.60
C ALA A 72 -7.82 5.92 4.99
N CYS A 73 -6.89 6.11 5.94
CA CYS A 73 -7.21 6.53 7.30
C CYS A 73 -7.75 7.97 7.35
N SER A 74 -9.02 8.17 7.72
CA SER A 74 -9.64 9.51 7.75
C SER A 74 -8.94 10.49 8.70
N PRO A 75 -8.63 10.15 9.97
CA PRO A 75 -7.86 11.05 10.83
C PRO A 75 -6.49 11.43 10.25
N THR A 76 -5.82 10.51 9.55
CA THR A 76 -4.54 10.80 8.91
C THR A 76 -4.72 11.74 7.73
N MET A 77 -5.77 11.55 6.93
CA MET A 77 -6.10 12.46 5.82
C MET A 77 -6.29 13.89 6.32
N GLU A 78 -7.04 14.07 7.42
CA GLU A 78 -7.22 15.37 8.07
C GLU A 78 -5.90 15.94 8.60
N MET A 79 -5.12 15.12 9.31
CA MET A 79 -3.81 15.50 9.85
C MET A 79 -2.83 15.99 8.78
N LEU A 80 -2.84 15.35 7.59
CA LEU A 80 -1.92 15.66 6.48
C LEU A 80 -2.52 16.63 5.45
N GLY A 81 -3.80 17.01 5.60
CA GLY A 81 -4.50 17.86 4.63
C GLY A 81 -4.73 17.20 3.26
N VAL A 82 -4.78 15.86 3.21
CA VAL A 82 -4.99 15.09 1.97
C VAL A 82 -6.49 14.95 1.71
N LYS A 83 -6.94 15.33 0.51
CA LYS A 83 -8.34 15.18 0.10
C LYS A 83 -8.53 13.91 -0.70
N LYS A 84 -9.79 13.47 -0.83
CA LYS A 84 -10.14 12.27 -1.60
C LYS A 84 -9.68 12.37 -3.05
N GLU A 85 -9.73 13.57 -3.64
CA GLU A 85 -9.37 13.80 -5.04
C GLU A 85 -7.87 13.67 -5.30
N ASP A 86 -7.06 13.74 -4.24
CA ASP A 86 -5.60 13.58 -4.30
C ASP A 86 -5.19 12.10 -4.33
N LEU A 87 -6.09 11.19 -3.94
CA LEU A 87 -5.80 9.76 -3.80
C LEU A 87 -5.87 9.01 -5.14
N ILE A 88 -5.09 7.94 -5.27
CA ILE A 88 -5.18 7.00 -6.38
C ILE A 88 -6.58 6.37 -6.47
N PRO A 89 -7.07 6.06 -7.68
CA PRO A 89 -8.42 5.52 -7.87
C PRO A 89 -8.62 4.13 -7.25
N GLU A 90 -7.54 3.42 -6.91
CA GLU A 90 -7.57 2.09 -6.30
C GLU A 90 -7.98 2.08 -4.81
N VAL A 91 -8.12 3.25 -4.17
CA VAL A 91 -8.63 3.34 -2.79
C VAL A 91 -10.12 3.03 -2.76
N ASP A 92 -10.51 1.99 -2.01
CA ASP A 92 -11.91 1.54 -1.94
C ASP A 92 -12.71 2.28 -0.88
N ALA A 93 -12.08 2.62 0.25
CA ALA A 93 -12.76 3.19 1.40
C ALA A 93 -11.91 4.22 2.14
N ILE A 94 -12.58 5.24 2.68
CA ILE A 94 -12.02 6.14 3.69
C ILE A 94 -12.57 5.67 5.04
N ALA A 95 -11.69 5.37 5.99
CA ALA A 95 -12.09 4.66 7.21
C ALA A 95 -11.25 5.06 8.43
N GLY A 96 -11.89 5.11 9.61
CA GLY A 96 -11.21 5.34 10.88
C GLY A 96 -10.60 4.05 11.47
N ALA A 97 -9.99 4.18 12.65
CA ALA A 97 -9.33 3.06 13.31
C ALA A 97 -10.28 1.91 13.69
N ALA A 98 -11.55 2.21 14.01
CA ALA A 98 -12.55 1.18 14.34
C ALA A 98 -12.74 0.18 13.19
N ALA A 99 -12.88 0.67 11.95
CA ALA A 99 -13.02 -0.19 10.78
C ALA A 99 -11.77 -1.05 10.51
N PHE A 100 -10.57 -0.56 10.86
CA PHE A 100 -9.37 -1.39 10.83
C PHE A 100 -9.42 -2.49 11.88
N LEU A 101 -9.82 -2.17 13.11
CA LEU A 101 -9.91 -3.13 14.20
C LEU A 101 -10.92 -4.24 13.90
N ASP A 102 -12.07 -3.91 13.30
CA ASP A 102 -13.07 -4.89 12.88
C ASP A 102 -12.51 -5.87 11.83
N VAL A 103 -11.75 -5.36 10.86
CA VAL A 103 -11.09 -6.22 9.86
C VAL A 103 -9.98 -7.06 10.50
N ALA A 104 -9.19 -6.45 11.38
CA ALA A 104 -8.06 -7.11 12.02
C ALA A 104 -8.49 -8.19 13.03
N SER A 105 -9.66 -8.06 13.66
CA SER A 105 -10.17 -9.07 14.60
C SER A 105 -10.52 -10.39 13.94
N ASP A 106 -10.90 -10.35 12.66
CA ASP A 106 -11.28 -11.53 11.88
C ASP A 106 -10.11 -12.06 11.02
N ALA A 107 -9.00 -11.34 10.93
CA ALA A 107 -7.87 -11.71 10.09
C ALA A 107 -7.01 -12.82 10.71
N ASP A 108 -6.70 -13.86 9.92
CA ASP A 108 -5.75 -14.91 10.31
C ASP A 108 -4.34 -14.36 10.60
N ILE A 109 -3.96 -13.28 9.89
CA ILE A 109 -2.65 -12.65 9.98
C ILE A 109 -2.82 -11.12 9.93
N THR A 110 -2.29 -10.43 10.93
CA THR A 110 -2.21 -8.96 10.97
C THR A 110 -0.76 -8.52 11.07
N LEU A 111 -0.34 -7.61 10.18
CA LEU A 111 0.99 -7.02 10.15
C LEU A 111 0.90 -5.50 10.24
N LEU A 112 1.85 -4.88 10.94
CA LEU A 112 2.09 -3.44 10.94
C LEU A 112 3.45 -3.18 10.29
N ILE A 113 3.45 -2.39 9.22
CA ILE A 113 4.63 -2.05 8.40
C ILE A 113 4.88 -0.55 8.47
#